data_AF-A0A4Q1B7J8-F1
#
_entry.id   AF-A0A4Q1B7J8-F1
#
_cell.length_a   1.000
_cell.length_b   1.000
_cell.length_c   1.000
_cell.angle_alpha   90.00
_cell.angle_beta   90.00
_cell.angle_gamma   90.00
#
_symmetry.space_group_name_H-M   'P 1'
#
loop_
_entity.id
_entity.type
_entity.pdbx_description
1 polymer ?
#
loop_
_entity_poly.entity_id
_entity_poly.type
_entity_poly.pdbx_seq_one_letter_code
_entity_poly.pdbx_strand_id
1 'polypeptide(L)'
;MKSLLLVLRRVDEQTKREMFIDKTSNTIFDGYQNRKQIEDCFSAYVSRNTEQGLRDAVAHALGLYVLYRGDNQRGMELSDLAYTVWDNEGPTPMLVVVCVSRRGKVNKHGKVEYSGLIRNKDVFMCPVGILAVYLFQAGSLGDDGFPNLASRETWYNDKLLQHSIYSRTDQLTYKAQYDSITQALKSAQVNTGKKTHINRAGGAQLAESEGVSAQDIARAGHWNQDVLENVYLGHMPRSVLRALAGFKPYGSQDYYLPRDIPVPDTLQRMVFPSLEKWEMDLSLRQGDAIDRQAMTFVQLLKHLRKVFFQDICAWRQKYPELYLWSHSLFQNDEFKQWEACYFDTCSLRTNSHDRRLAEAMPQLASTLSAHFMKQTQDSNEIHHKLSSLITTAQNQDVSLNLNQQQLSRILVALSQPIILPSILQGTEITASETPAQSETTSRALQPTVTLENIPTSSTAAEGTAPPLLTVVNQPRSVLTPFSLLRTLRTVNQVWEEYTTGLNGKPSAKMMYENPQHHWGSLLIRSS
;
A
#
# COMPACT_ATOMS: atom_id res chain seq x y z
N MET A 1 6.29 -34.36 9.64
CA MET A 1 5.02 -33.73 9.22
C MET A 1 5.04 -33.25 7.76
N LYS A 2 6.05 -32.51 7.28
CA LYS A 2 6.16 -32.10 5.87
C LYS A 2 6.17 -33.27 4.86
N SER A 3 6.86 -34.38 5.16
CA SER A 3 6.86 -35.56 4.25
C SER A 3 5.51 -36.25 4.16
N LEU A 4 4.75 -36.33 5.26
CA LEU A 4 3.39 -36.89 5.27
C LEU A 4 2.43 -36.09 4.39
N LEU A 5 2.50 -34.76 4.42
CA LEU A 5 1.71 -33.88 3.55
C LEU A 5 2.05 -34.09 2.07
N LEU A 6 3.33 -34.32 1.74
CA LEU A 6 3.74 -34.62 0.36
C LEU A 6 3.23 -35.99 -0.10
N VAL A 7 3.23 -37.00 0.77
CA VAL A 7 2.66 -38.32 0.48
C VAL A 7 1.15 -38.22 0.24
N LEU A 8 0.42 -37.51 1.12
CA LEU A 8 -1.02 -37.29 0.96
C LEU A 8 -1.36 -36.57 -0.35
N ARG A 9 -0.55 -35.58 -0.75
CA ARG A 9 -0.73 -34.91 -2.05
C ARG A 9 -0.52 -35.87 -3.23
N ARG A 10 0.47 -36.76 -3.18
CA ARG A 10 0.67 -37.75 -4.25
C ARG A 10 -0.48 -38.73 -4.34
N VAL A 11 -0.99 -39.20 -3.20
CA VAL A 11 -2.16 -40.09 -3.15
C VAL A 11 -3.39 -39.37 -3.73
N ASP A 12 -3.64 -38.13 -3.32
CA ASP A 12 -4.76 -37.32 -3.86
C ASP A 12 -4.66 -37.13 -5.38
N GLU A 13 -3.46 -36.85 -5.91
CA GLU A 13 -3.23 -36.76 -7.35
C GLU A 13 -3.39 -38.10 -8.08
N GLN A 14 -2.99 -39.21 -7.46
CA GLN A 14 -3.22 -40.54 -8.01
C GLN A 14 -4.71 -40.87 -8.05
N THR A 15 -5.44 -40.61 -6.97
CA THR A 15 -6.90 -40.79 -6.90
C THR A 15 -7.60 -39.93 -7.96
N LYS A 16 -7.20 -38.67 -8.16
CA LYS A 16 -7.76 -37.81 -9.22
C LYS A 16 -7.55 -38.40 -10.62
N ARG A 17 -6.39 -38.98 -10.88
CA ARG A 17 -6.09 -39.67 -12.16
C ARG A 17 -6.95 -40.91 -12.34
N GLU A 18 -7.09 -41.74 -11.30
CA GLU A 18 -7.90 -42.95 -11.31
C GLU A 18 -9.40 -42.64 -11.46
N MET A 19 -9.86 -41.52 -10.89
CA MET A 19 -11.23 -41.04 -11.03
C MET A 19 -11.49 -40.26 -12.33
N PHE A 20 -10.49 -40.13 -13.21
CA PHE A 20 -10.56 -39.35 -14.45
C PHE A 20 -11.11 -37.92 -14.22
N ILE A 21 -10.74 -37.30 -13.09
CA ILE A 21 -11.15 -35.92 -12.80
C ILE A 21 -10.63 -35.01 -13.92
N ASP A 22 -11.51 -34.14 -14.43
CA ASP A 22 -11.20 -33.21 -15.52
C ASP A 22 -9.91 -32.45 -15.22
N LYS A 23 -8.93 -32.57 -16.12
CA LYS A 23 -7.60 -31.97 -15.99
C LYS A 23 -7.63 -30.43 -16.00
N THR A 24 -8.73 -29.84 -16.45
CA THR A 24 -8.97 -28.39 -16.45
C THR A 24 -9.40 -27.91 -15.06
N SER A 25 -9.91 -28.80 -14.21
CA SER A 25 -10.32 -28.46 -12.83
C SER A 25 -9.12 -28.05 -11.98
N ASN A 26 -9.29 -27.03 -11.13
CA ASN A 26 -8.23 -26.48 -10.28
C ASN A 26 -6.99 -25.96 -11.03
N THR A 27 -7.14 -25.56 -12.30
CA THR A 27 -6.06 -24.94 -13.10
C THR A 27 -6.29 -23.43 -13.26
N ILE A 28 -5.46 -22.77 -14.09
CA ILE A 28 -5.66 -21.36 -14.48
C ILE A 28 -6.98 -21.13 -15.23
N PHE A 29 -7.59 -22.19 -15.78
CA PHE A 29 -8.87 -22.15 -16.47
C PHE A 29 -10.08 -22.31 -15.52
N ASP A 30 -9.83 -22.49 -14.21
CA ASP A 30 -10.84 -22.57 -13.15
C ASP A 30 -11.08 -21.17 -12.55
N GLY A 31 -12.34 -20.74 -12.50
CA GLY A 31 -12.73 -19.44 -11.95
C GLY A 31 -12.97 -18.36 -13.01
N TYR A 32 -12.86 -17.10 -12.60
CA TYR A 32 -13.13 -15.95 -13.47
C TYR A 32 -12.07 -15.83 -14.57
N GLN A 33 -12.52 -15.83 -15.83
CA GLN A 33 -11.65 -15.71 -17.00
C GLN A 33 -11.45 -14.24 -17.41
N ASN A 34 -12.39 -13.38 -17.06
CA ASN A 34 -12.35 -11.95 -17.38
C ASN A 34 -13.25 -11.15 -16.42
N ARG A 35 -13.12 -9.82 -16.46
CA ARG A 35 -13.94 -8.90 -15.66
C ARG A 35 -15.43 -8.94 -16.01
N LYS A 36 -15.78 -9.32 -17.25
CA LYS A 36 -17.19 -9.43 -17.65
C LYS A 36 -17.93 -10.50 -16.85
N GLN A 37 -17.32 -11.65 -16.61
CA GLN A 37 -17.93 -12.69 -15.75
C GLN A 37 -18.12 -12.24 -14.30
N ILE A 38 -17.24 -11.37 -13.79
CA ILE A 38 -17.39 -10.74 -12.48
C ILE A 38 -18.59 -9.79 -12.49
N GLU A 39 -18.69 -8.92 -13.49
CA GLU A 39 -19.83 -8.02 -13.69
C GLU A 39 -21.16 -8.78 -13.89
N ASP A 40 -21.14 -9.92 -14.59
CA ASP A 40 -22.30 -10.80 -14.78
C ASP A 40 -22.73 -11.45 -13.46
N CYS A 41 -21.79 -11.80 -12.58
CA CYS A 41 -22.10 -12.22 -11.22
C CYS A 41 -22.82 -11.11 -10.44
N PHE A 42 -22.30 -9.87 -10.48
CA PHE A 42 -22.97 -8.72 -9.85
C PHE A 42 -24.36 -8.47 -10.42
N SER A 43 -24.51 -8.52 -11.75
CA SER A 43 -25.79 -8.40 -12.43
C SER A 43 -26.76 -9.51 -12.00
N ALA A 44 -26.29 -10.75 -11.88
CA ALA A 44 -27.11 -11.88 -11.42
C ALA A 44 -27.59 -11.75 -9.96
N TYR A 45 -26.96 -10.92 -9.13
CA TYR A 45 -27.47 -10.56 -7.82
C TYR A 45 -28.48 -9.42 -7.88
N VAL A 46 -28.15 -8.35 -8.60
CA VAL A 46 -28.99 -7.14 -8.71
C VAL A 46 -30.31 -7.46 -9.41
N SER A 47 -30.28 -8.22 -10.51
CA SER A 47 -31.46 -8.64 -11.27
C SER A 47 -32.39 -9.60 -10.53
N ARG A 48 -32.01 -10.12 -9.35
CA ARG A 48 -32.97 -10.82 -8.48
C ARG A 48 -34.04 -9.90 -7.95
N ASN A 49 -33.77 -8.59 -7.97
CA ASN A 49 -34.69 -7.57 -7.53
C ASN A 49 -35.18 -7.81 -6.09
N THR A 50 -34.24 -8.15 -5.20
CA THR A 50 -34.50 -8.36 -3.77
C THR A 50 -33.39 -7.77 -2.92
N GLU A 51 -33.68 -7.56 -1.64
CA GLU A 51 -32.70 -7.15 -0.63
C GLU A 51 -31.58 -8.17 -0.45
N GLN A 52 -31.92 -9.46 -0.49
CA GLN A 52 -30.93 -10.53 -0.41
C GLN A 52 -29.97 -10.47 -1.61
N GLY A 53 -30.46 -10.11 -2.80
CA GLY A 53 -29.62 -9.85 -3.95
C GLY A 53 -28.54 -8.81 -3.66
N LEU A 54 -28.93 -7.63 -3.16
CA LEU A 54 -27.98 -6.56 -2.80
C LEU A 54 -27.00 -6.99 -1.69
N ARG A 55 -27.50 -7.63 -0.63
CA ARG A 55 -26.66 -8.18 0.45
C ARG A 55 -25.61 -9.16 -0.09
N ASP A 56 -26.03 -10.07 -0.96
CA ASP A 56 -25.16 -11.12 -1.48
C ASP A 56 -24.15 -10.55 -2.50
N ALA A 57 -24.50 -9.45 -3.18
CA ALA A 57 -23.55 -8.67 -3.98
C ALA A 57 -22.47 -8.01 -3.09
N VAL A 58 -22.83 -7.46 -1.91
CA VAL A 58 -21.85 -6.98 -0.93
C VAL A 58 -20.96 -8.11 -0.43
N ALA A 59 -21.54 -9.28 -0.14
CA ALA A 59 -20.76 -10.47 0.24
C ALA A 59 -19.75 -10.86 -0.85
N HIS A 60 -20.19 -10.83 -2.11
CA HIS A 60 -19.32 -11.08 -3.25
C HIS A 60 -18.16 -10.07 -3.30
N ALA A 61 -18.47 -8.78 -3.15
CA ALA A 61 -17.49 -7.70 -3.12
C ALA A 61 -16.45 -7.84 -1.99
N LEU A 62 -16.88 -8.19 -0.78
CA LEU A 62 -15.96 -8.46 0.35
C LEU A 62 -15.05 -9.66 0.05
N GLY A 63 -15.54 -10.67 -0.65
CA GLY A 63 -14.72 -11.79 -1.08
C GLY A 63 -13.69 -11.41 -2.13
N LEU A 64 -14.08 -10.60 -3.12
CA LEU A 64 -13.28 -10.33 -4.31
C LEU A 64 -12.29 -9.19 -4.11
N TYR A 65 -12.74 -8.08 -3.54
CA TYR A 65 -11.94 -6.85 -3.41
C TYR A 65 -11.16 -6.78 -2.09
N VAL A 66 -11.77 -7.28 -1.01
CA VAL A 66 -11.14 -7.33 0.33
C VAL A 66 -10.41 -8.66 0.56
N LEU A 67 -10.58 -9.63 -0.35
CA LEU A 67 -10.02 -10.97 -0.28
C LEU A 67 -10.49 -11.75 0.96
N TYR A 68 -11.64 -11.44 1.56
CA TYR A 68 -12.10 -12.16 2.74
C TYR A 68 -12.57 -13.59 2.44
N ARG A 69 -12.35 -14.48 3.42
CA ARG A 69 -12.97 -15.81 3.43
C ARG A 69 -14.46 -15.67 3.75
N GLY A 70 -15.28 -16.64 3.32
CA GLY A 70 -16.72 -16.62 3.58
C GLY A 70 -17.07 -16.37 5.06
N ASP A 71 -16.36 -17.00 6.00
CA ASP A 71 -16.60 -16.80 7.44
C ASP A 71 -16.31 -15.37 7.90
N ASN A 72 -15.24 -14.74 7.39
CA ASN A 72 -14.94 -13.35 7.68
C ASN A 72 -16.02 -12.42 7.11
N GLN A 73 -16.49 -12.67 5.88
CA GLN A 73 -17.54 -11.87 5.25
C GLN A 73 -18.83 -11.89 6.09
N ARG A 74 -19.30 -13.08 6.50
CA ARG A 74 -20.54 -13.23 7.27
C ARG A 74 -20.42 -12.68 8.68
N GLY A 75 -19.23 -12.70 9.27
CA GLY A 75 -18.97 -12.21 10.61
C GLY A 75 -18.90 -10.67 10.73
N MET A 76 -18.71 -9.95 9.62
CA MET A 76 -18.54 -8.49 9.59
C MET A 76 -19.72 -7.76 10.24
N GLU A 77 -19.38 -6.78 11.08
CA GLU A 77 -20.32 -5.85 11.71
C GLU A 77 -20.30 -4.49 11.00
N LEU A 78 -21.36 -3.69 11.16
CA LEU A 78 -21.37 -2.30 10.67
C LEU A 78 -20.29 -1.48 11.37
N SER A 79 -20.04 -1.77 12.65
CA SER A 79 -19.00 -1.14 13.46
C SER A 79 -17.57 -1.45 13.01
N ASP A 80 -17.38 -2.49 12.18
CA ASP A 80 -16.10 -2.80 11.54
C ASP A 80 -15.82 -1.92 10.31
N LEU A 81 -16.79 -1.12 9.84
CA LEU A 81 -16.61 -0.21 8.71
C LEU A 81 -16.14 1.18 9.16
N ALA A 82 -15.06 1.64 8.55
CA ALA A 82 -14.50 2.97 8.68
C ALA A 82 -14.18 3.54 7.29
N TYR A 83 -13.56 4.72 7.25
CA TYR A 83 -13.14 5.33 5.98
C TYR A 83 -11.81 6.07 6.13
N THR A 84 -11.15 6.29 5.00
CA THR A 84 -10.10 7.28 4.81
C THR A 84 -10.20 7.82 3.39
N VAL A 85 -9.71 9.03 3.16
CA VAL A 85 -9.57 9.62 1.82
C VAL A 85 -8.09 9.75 1.51
N TRP A 86 -7.68 9.35 0.31
CA TRP A 86 -6.32 9.56 -0.18
C TRP A 86 -6.32 10.56 -1.33
N ASP A 87 -5.71 11.72 -1.10
CA ASP A 87 -5.74 12.84 -2.06
C ASP A 87 -4.65 12.76 -3.14
N ASN A 88 -3.63 11.90 -2.94
CA ASN A 88 -2.46 11.79 -3.84
C ASN A 88 -2.51 10.54 -4.74
N GLU A 89 -3.71 10.10 -5.13
CA GLU A 89 -3.91 8.93 -6.01
C GLU A 89 -4.28 9.32 -7.45
N GLY A 90 -4.62 10.58 -7.68
CA GLY A 90 -4.96 11.14 -8.98
C GLY A 90 -5.83 12.38 -8.86
N PRO A 91 -6.45 12.82 -9.97
CA PRO A 91 -7.27 14.04 -9.99
C PRO A 91 -8.53 13.96 -9.11
N THR A 92 -8.98 12.75 -8.80
CA THR A 92 -10.14 12.51 -7.94
C THR A 92 -9.69 12.05 -6.56
N PRO A 93 -10.20 12.64 -5.45
CA PRO A 93 -9.95 12.12 -4.11
C PRO A 93 -10.42 10.67 -3.99
N MET A 94 -9.53 9.76 -3.56
CA MET A 94 -9.87 8.35 -3.49
C MET A 94 -10.47 8.02 -2.12
N LEU A 95 -11.80 7.84 -2.09
CA LEU A 95 -12.48 7.26 -0.94
C LEU A 95 -12.09 5.79 -0.79
N VAL A 96 -11.54 5.44 0.36
CA VAL A 96 -11.28 4.07 0.78
C VAL A 96 -12.21 3.72 1.93
N VAL A 97 -13.15 2.82 1.70
CA VAL A 97 -13.93 2.21 2.79
C VAL A 97 -13.05 1.16 3.44
N VAL A 98 -12.78 1.34 4.72
CA VAL A 98 -11.86 0.50 5.50
C VAL A 98 -12.67 -0.54 6.25
N CYS A 99 -12.38 -1.81 6.04
CA CYS A 99 -12.86 -2.92 6.84
C CYS A 99 -11.82 -3.22 7.92
N VAL A 100 -12.19 -3.06 9.18
CA VAL A 100 -11.35 -3.36 10.34
C VAL A 100 -11.70 -4.76 10.83
N SER A 101 -10.78 -5.71 10.69
CA SER A 101 -10.96 -7.06 11.20
C SER A 101 -10.18 -7.24 12.49
N ARG A 102 -10.83 -7.79 13.52
CA ARG A 102 -10.18 -8.24 14.77
C ARG A 102 -10.25 -9.76 14.93
N ARG A 103 -10.93 -10.45 14.03
CA ARG A 103 -11.26 -11.87 14.17
C ARG A 103 -11.10 -12.57 12.83
N GLY A 104 -10.49 -13.74 12.83
CA GLY A 104 -10.42 -14.57 11.65
C GLY A 104 -9.80 -15.93 11.94
N LYS A 105 -9.95 -16.87 11.00
CA LYS A 105 -9.40 -18.23 11.15
C LYS A 105 -7.91 -18.24 11.52
N VAL A 106 -7.15 -17.31 10.96
CA VAL A 106 -5.70 -17.15 11.21
C VAL A 106 -5.40 -16.09 12.28
N ASN A 107 -6.33 -15.17 12.53
CA ASN A 107 -6.20 -14.11 13.51
C ASN A 107 -6.94 -14.50 14.80
N LYS A 108 -6.32 -15.42 15.55
CA LYS A 108 -6.88 -15.97 16.81
C LYS A 108 -6.62 -15.08 18.04
N HIS A 109 -5.74 -14.10 17.92
CA HIS A 109 -5.27 -13.28 19.05
C HIS A 109 -5.90 -11.88 19.09
N GLY A 110 -6.88 -11.58 18.24
CA GLY A 110 -7.57 -10.31 18.27
C GLY A 110 -6.83 -9.14 17.60
N LYS A 111 -5.82 -9.42 16.76
CA LYS A 111 -5.00 -8.39 16.11
C LYS A 111 -5.86 -7.53 15.21
N VAL A 112 -5.63 -6.22 15.20
CA VAL A 112 -6.32 -5.32 14.25
C VAL A 112 -5.68 -5.45 12.87
N GLU A 113 -6.48 -5.82 11.89
CA GLU A 113 -6.13 -5.92 10.47
C GLU A 113 -6.99 -4.97 9.66
N TYR A 114 -6.38 -4.27 8.69
CA TYR A 114 -7.07 -3.33 7.82
C TYR A 114 -7.12 -3.87 6.40
N SER A 115 -8.31 -3.81 5.80
CA SER A 115 -8.53 -4.06 4.39
C SER A 115 -9.41 -2.97 3.79
N GLY A 116 -9.40 -2.80 2.47
CA GLY A 116 -10.01 -1.63 1.84
C GLY A 116 -10.87 -1.97 0.63
N LEU A 117 -11.87 -1.12 0.40
CA LEU A 117 -12.66 -1.04 -0.82
C LEU A 117 -12.51 0.35 -1.41
N ILE A 118 -12.32 0.44 -2.72
CA ILE A 118 -12.33 1.72 -3.44
C ILE A 118 -13.37 1.65 -4.56
N ARG A 119 -13.82 2.81 -5.06
CA ARG A 119 -14.74 2.86 -6.21
C ARG A 119 -14.06 2.24 -7.44
N ASN A 120 -14.76 1.35 -8.13
CA ASN A 120 -14.29 0.69 -9.35
C ASN A 120 -14.47 1.60 -10.58
N LYS A 121 -13.63 1.49 -11.61
CA LYS A 121 -13.88 2.17 -12.90
C LYS A 121 -15.24 1.81 -13.49
N ASP A 122 -15.62 0.54 -13.39
CA ASP A 122 -16.93 0.06 -13.81
C ASP A 122 -17.95 0.21 -12.67
N VAL A 123 -19.01 0.96 -12.94
CA VAL A 123 -20.10 1.23 -11.99
C VAL A 123 -20.90 -0.02 -11.61
N PHE A 124 -20.96 -1.03 -12.49
CA PHE A 124 -21.79 -2.23 -12.27
C PHE A 124 -21.11 -3.31 -11.44
N MET A 125 -19.82 -3.17 -11.18
CA MET A 125 -19.06 -4.01 -10.24
C MET A 125 -18.38 -3.17 -9.14
N CYS A 126 -18.82 -1.93 -8.95
CA CYS A 126 -18.28 -1.00 -7.98
C CYS A 126 -18.60 -1.43 -6.54
N PRO A 127 -17.62 -1.88 -5.73
CA PRO A 127 -17.93 -2.43 -4.41
C PRO A 127 -18.45 -1.36 -3.44
N VAL A 128 -17.92 -0.14 -3.53
CA VAL A 128 -18.38 0.99 -2.69
C VAL A 128 -19.76 1.47 -3.14
N GLY A 129 -20.07 1.42 -4.44
CA GLY A 129 -21.40 1.71 -4.99
C GLY A 129 -22.45 0.71 -4.54
N ILE A 130 -22.15 -0.59 -4.67
CA ILE A 130 -23.02 -1.67 -4.21
C ILE A 130 -23.27 -1.57 -2.70
N LEU A 131 -22.23 -1.28 -1.91
CA LEU A 131 -22.36 -1.05 -0.47
C LEU A 131 -23.28 0.15 -0.18
N ALA A 132 -23.13 1.26 -0.89
CA ALA A 132 -23.98 2.44 -0.72
C ALA A 132 -25.46 2.14 -1.00
N VAL A 133 -25.77 1.43 -2.09
CA VAL A 133 -27.14 1.03 -2.45
C VAL A 133 -27.71 0.04 -1.43
N TYR A 134 -26.91 -0.94 -1.00
CA TYR A 134 -27.33 -1.91 0.02
C TYR A 134 -27.65 -1.24 1.36
N LEU A 135 -26.79 -0.34 1.84
CA LEU A 135 -27.03 0.39 3.09
C LEU A 135 -28.20 1.37 2.97
N PHE A 136 -28.38 2.03 1.82
CA PHE A 136 -29.56 2.86 1.56
C PHE A 136 -30.84 2.05 1.71
N GLN A 137 -30.91 0.86 1.11
CA GLN A 137 -32.05 -0.02 1.25
C GLN A 137 -32.27 -0.42 2.71
N ALA A 138 -31.22 -0.86 3.41
CA ALA A 138 -31.31 -1.22 4.83
C ALA A 138 -31.82 -0.05 5.69
N GLY A 139 -31.44 1.18 5.33
CA GLY A 139 -31.88 2.40 6.01
C GLY A 139 -33.30 2.86 5.69
N SER A 140 -33.85 2.47 4.53
CA SER A 140 -35.16 2.94 4.05
C SER A 140 -36.34 2.09 4.54
N LEU A 141 -36.06 0.91 5.11
CA LEU A 141 -37.07 -0.08 5.51
C LEU A 141 -37.51 0.00 6.98
N GLY A 142 -36.88 0.84 7.80
CA GLY A 142 -37.11 0.85 9.25
C GLY A 142 -37.33 2.24 9.83
N ASP A 143 -38.46 2.41 10.52
CA ASP A 143 -38.79 3.61 11.31
C ASP A 143 -37.88 3.79 12.56
N ASP A 144 -37.06 2.78 12.89
CA ASP A 144 -36.19 2.75 14.08
C ASP A 144 -34.79 3.36 13.85
N GLY A 145 -34.63 4.21 12.84
CA GLY A 145 -33.43 5.02 12.63
C GLY A 145 -32.16 4.19 12.43
N PHE A 146 -32.03 3.48 11.31
CA PHE A 146 -30.78 2.82 10.94
C PHE A 146 -29.69 3.85 10.55
N PRO A 147 -28.47 3.76 11.10
CA PRO A 147 -28.08 2.99 12.29
C PRO A 147 -28.56 3.64 13.60
N ASN A 148 -28.93 2.82 14.60
CA ASN A 148 -29.29 3.32 15.92
C ASN A 148 -28.02 3.56 16.74
N LEU A 149 -27.48 4.77 16.70
CA LEU A 149 -26.20 5.14 17.32
C LEU A 149 -26.35 5.61 18.77
N ALA A 150 -27.46 5.32 19.44
CA ALA A 150 -27.72 5.78 20.81
C ALA A 150 -26.64 5.34 21.80
N SER A 151 -26.20 4.08 21.74
CA SER A 151 -25.08 3.58 22.54
C SER A 151 -24.29 2.53 21.75
N ARG A 152 -23.13 2.09 22.24
CA ARG A 152 -22.34 1.07 21.53
C ARG A 152 -23.11 -0.25 21.42
N GLU A 153 -23.85 -0.60 22.45
CA GLU A 153 -24.64 -1.83 22.56
C GLU A 153 -25.76 -1.91 21.51
N THR A 154 -26.28 -0.76 21.06
CA THR A 154 -27.40 -0.72 20.10
C THR A 154 -26.99 -0.95 18.65
N TRP A 155 -25.68 -0.89 18.31
CA TRP A 155 -25.25 -1.02 16.92
C TRP A 155 -23.94 -1.79 16.69
N TYR A 156 -23.09 -2.00 17.71
CA TYR A 156 -21.80 -2.66 17.50
C TYR A 156 -21.95 -4.08 16.95
N ASN A 157 -22.99 -4.80 17.38
CA ASN A 157 -23.25 -6.17 16.96
C ASN A 157 -24.12 -6.28 15.71
N ASP A 158 -24.55 -5.15 15.12
CA ASP A 158 -25.33 -5.16 13.88
C ASP A 158 -24.44 -5.71 12.76
N LYS A 159 -24.85 -6.82 12.18
CA LYS A 159 -24.15 -7.45 11.08
C LYS A 159 -24.30 -6.63 9.82
N LEU A 160 -23.20 -6.53 9.08
CA LEU A 160 -23.21 -5.99 7.73
C LEU A 160 -24.00 -6.92 6.80
N LEU A 161 -23.79 -8.23 6.90
CA LEU A 161 -24.51 -9.23 6.10
C LEU A 161 -25.59 -9.90 6.95
N GLN A 162 -26.73 -9.22 7.11
CA GLN A 162 -27.83 -9.68 7.97
C GLN A 162 -28.50 -10.94 7.41
N HIS A 163 -28.83 -11.91 8.26
CA HIS A 163 -29.60 -13.08 7.86
C HIS A 163 -31.00 -12.69 7.36
N SER A 164 -31.65 -11.77 8.08
CA SER A 164 -33.01 -11.30 7.88
C SER A 164 -33.14 -9.84 8.29
N ILE A 165 -34.02 -9.06 7.66
CA ILE A 165 -34.31 -7.67 8.04
C ILE A 165 -34.88 -7.55 9.46
N TYR A 166 -35.45 -8.62 10.00
CA TYR A 166 -36.01 -8.66 11.34
C TYR A 166 -34.96 -8.94 12.43
N SER A 167 -33.74 -9.33 12.06
CA SER A 167 -32.66 -9.63 13.00
C SER A 167 -31.35 -9.03 12.50
N ARG A 168 -30.98 -7.90 13.11
CA ARG A 168 -29.77 -7.16 12.74
C ARG A 168 -28.49 -7.83 13.23
N THR A 169 -28.55 -8.64 14.28
CA THR A 169 -27.38 -9.27 14.91
C THR A 169 -27.05 -10.66 14.35
N ASP A 170 -28.00 -11.28 13.65
CA ASP A 170 -27.80 -12.62 13.11
C ASP A 170 -26.99 -12.58 11.81
N GLN A 171 -25.86 -13.26 11.81
CA GLN A 171 -25.01 -13.39 10.63
C GLN A 171 -25.69 -14.25 9.56
N LEU A 172 -25.42 -13.92 8.30
CA LEU A 172 -25.76 -14.78 7.16
C LEU A 172 -25.29 -16.23 7.38
N THR A 173 -26.13 -17.20 7.01
CA THR A 173 -25.76 -18.62 7.14
C THR A 173 -24.80 -19.03 6.02
N TYR A 174 -23.94 -20.02 6.30
CA TYR A 174 -23.04 -20.58 5.28
C TYR A 174 -23.82 -21.10 4.07
N LYS A 175 -24.92 -21.83 4.31
CA LYS A 175 -25.74 -22.41 3.24
C LYS A 175 -26.35 -21.33 2.34
N ALA A 176 -26.92 -20.27 2.91
CA ALA A 176 -27.48 -19.18 2.13
C ALA A 176 -26.41 -18.49 1.26
N GLN A 177 -25.24 -18.21 1.83
CA GLN A 177 -24.11 -17.66 1.07
C GLN A 177 -23.66 -18.61 -0.06
N TYR A 178 -23.53 -19.90 0.23
CA TYR A 178 -23.09 -20.93 -0.71
C TYR A 178 -24.07 -21.09 -1.88
N ASP A 179 -25.37 -21.20 -1.60
CA ASP A 179 -26.40 -21.36 -2.63
C ASP A 179 -26.44 -20.10 -3.52
N SER A 180 -26.38 -18.93 -2.90
CA SER A 180 -26.42 -17.64 -3.59
C SER A 180 -25.25 -17.40 -4.53
N ILE A 181 -24.01 -17.68 -4.09
CA ILE A 181 -22.83 -17.57 -4.94
C ILE A 181 -22.82 -18.63 -6.05
N THR A 182 -23.29 -19.84 -5.76
CA THR A 182 -23.38 -20.91 -6.76
C THR A 182 -24.32 -20.52 -7.90
N GLN A 183 -25.47 -19.90 -7.57
CA GLN A 183 -26.40 -19.40 -8.57
C GLN A 183 -25.79 -18.28 -9.42
N ALA A 184 -25.12 -17.31 -8.80
CA ALA A 184 -24.48 -16.21 -9.53
C ALA A 184 -23.37 -16.70 -10.47
N LEU A 185 -22.50 -17.60 -10.01
CA LEU A 185 -21.46 -18.21 -10.83
C LEU A 185 -22.05 -18.97 -12.03
N LYS A 186 -23.16 -19.71 -11.82
CA LYS A 186 -23.85 -20.41 -12.90
C LYS A 186 -24.42 -19.43 -13.94
N SER A 187 -25.04 -18.35 -13.48
CA SER A 187 -25.57 -17.29 -14.37
C SER A 187 -24.47 -16.60 -15.18
N ALA A 188 -23.29 -16.39 -14.57
CA ALA A 188 -22.12 -15.80 -15.21
C ALA A 188 -21.24 -16.79 -16.00
N GLN A 189 -21.69 -18.06 -16.12
CA GLN A 189 -20.95 -19.13 -16.81
C GLN A 189 -19.52 -19.32 -16.28
N VAL A 190 -19.33 -19.16 -14.97
CA VAL A 190 -18.04 -19.35 -14.28
C VAL A 190 -17.90 -20.81 -13.88
N ASN A 191 -16.98 -21.50 -14.54
CA ASN A 191 -16.68 -22.90 -14.24
C ASN A 191 -15.72 -22.97 -13.05
N THR A 192 -16.22 -23.50 -11.92
CA THR A 192 -15.37 -23.72 -10.75
C THR A 192 -15.92 -24.77 -9.78
N GLY A 193 -15.01 -25.56 -9.23
CA GLY A 193 -15.29 -26.45 -8.08
C GLY A 193 -15.35 -25.71 -6.74
N LYS A 194 -14.79 -24.50 -6.65
CA LYS A 194 -14.75 -23.69 -5.43
C LYS A 194 -15.94 -22.73 -5.43
N LYS A 195 -16.70 -22.66 -4.33
CA LYS A 195 -17.84 -21.74 -4.21
C LYS A 195 -17.50 -20.56 -3.30
N THR A 196 -17.73 -20.66 -1.99
CA THR A 196 -17.51 -19.58 -1.01
C THR A 196 -16.07 -19.05 -0.91
N HIS A 197 -15.09 -19.74 -1.51
CA HIS A 197 -13.69 -19.33 -1.58
C HIS A 197 -13.26 -18.77 -2.95
N ILE A 198 -14.11 -18.85 -3.98
CA ILE A 198 -13.72 -18.45 -5.34
C ILE A 198 -13.36 -16.97 -5.42
N ASN A 199 -14.10 -16.10 -4.73
CA ASN A 199 -13.85 -14.66 -4.82
C ASN A 199 -12.50 -14.27 -4.22
N ARG A 200 -12.10 -14.91 -3.12
CA ARG A 200 -10.78 -14.66 -2.52
C ARG A 200 -9.65 -15.11 -3.45
N ALA A 201 -9.81 -16.25 -4.11
CA ALA A 201 -8.83 -16.73 -5.09
C ALA A 201 -8.83 -15.87 -6.35
N GLY A 202 -10.02 -15.59 -6.89
CA GLY A 202 -10.25 -14.78 -8.08
C GLY A 202 -9.76 -13.34 -7.93
N GLY A 203 -9.89 -12.74 -6.73
CA GLY A 203 -9.31 -11.43 -6.46
C GLY A 203 -7.78 -11.48 -6.51
N ALA A 204 -7.15 -12.48 -5.90
CA ALA A 204 -5.69 -12.63 -5.98
C ALA A 204 -5.21 -12.86 -7.43
N GLN A 205 -5.89 -13.74 -8.18
CA GLN A 205 -5.59 -14.00 -9.59
C GLN A 205 -5.81 -12.77 -10.46
N LEU A 206 -6.87 -11.99 -10.22
CA LEU A 206 -7.12 -10.73 -10.92
C LEU A 206 -5.99 -9.74 -10.65
N ALA A 207 -5.61 -9.52 -9.39
CA ALA A 207 -4.48 -8.64 -9.06
C ALA A 207 -3.15 -9.10 -9.70
N GLU A 208 -2.88 -10.42 -9.70
CA GLU A 208 -1.69 -10.99 -10.36
C GLU A 208 -1.72 -10.72 -11.88
N SER A 209 -2.86 -10.93 -12.53
CA SER A 209 -3.03 -10.70 -13.98
C SER A 209 -2.84 -9.24 -14.38
N GLU A 210 -3.09 -8.30 -13.46
CA GLU A 210 -2.85 -6.86 -13.64
C GLU A 210 -1.39 -6.47 -13.33
N GLY A 211 -0.53 -7.42 -12.96
CA GLY A 211 0.90 -7.21 -12.72
C GLY A 211 1.27 -6.83 -11.28
N VAL A 212 0.39 -7.05 -10.30
CA VAL A 212 0.71 -6.80 -8.89
C VAL A 212 1.66 -7.86 -8.35
N SER A 213 2.63 -7.45 -7.52
CA SER A 213 3.57 -8.38 -6.91
C SER A 213 2.89 -9.39 -5.99
N ALA A 214 3.40 -10.63 -5.95
CA ALA A 214 2.90 -11.66 -5.05
C ALA A 214 3.00 -11.25 -3.56
N GLN A 215 3.96 -10.39 -3.20
CA GLN A 215 4.11 -9.84 -1.85
C GLN A 215 2.95 -8.90 -1.49
N ASP A 216 2.59 -7.97 -2.38
CA ASP A 216 1.46 -7.07 -2.17
C ASP A 216 0.13 -7.85 -2.09
N ILE A 217 -0.04 -8.86 -2.94
CA ILE A 217 -1.22 -9.75 -2.92
C ILE A 217 -1.26 -10.54 -1.61
N ALA A 218 -0.12 -11.10 -1.18
CA ALA A 218 0.01 -11.83 0.08
C ALA A 218 -0.41 -10.93 1.26
N ARG A 219 0.12 -9.71 1.30
CA ARG A 219 -0.20 -8.70 2.32
C ARG A 219 -1.68 -8.31 2.31
N ALA A 220 -2.27 -8.02 1.14
CA ALA A 220 -3.68 -7.65 1.04
C ALA A 220 -4.62 -8.78 1.49
N GLY A 221 -4.27 -10.03 1.19
CA GLY A 221 -5.05 -11.18 1.62
C GLY A 221 -4.73 -11.64 3.05
N HIS A 222 -3.77 -11.03 3.74
CA HIS A 222 -3.29 -11.48 5.06
C HIS A 222 -2.75 -12.92 5.02
N TRP A 223 -2.00 -13.24 3.96
CA TRP A 223 -1.24 -14.48 3.79
C TRP A 223 0.22 -14.24 4.23
N ASN A 224 0.71 -15.02 5.20
CA ASN A 224 2.11 -15.02 5.63
C ASN A 224 2.67 -13.66 6.08
N GLN A 225 2.01 -13.00 7.03
CA GLN A 225 2.45 -11.71 7.58
C GLN A 225 3.82 -11.85 8.27
N ASP A 226 4.81 -11.09 7.81
CA ASP A 226 6.15 -10.98 8.42
C ASP A 226 6.11 -10.15 9.73
N VAL A 227 7.14 -10.22 10.57
CA VAL A 227 7.26 -9.45 11.82
C VAL A 227 7.06 -7.95 11.58
N LEU A 228 7.59 -7.40 10.49
CA LEU A 228 7.41 -5.98 10.12
C LEU A 228 5.94 -5.63 9.86
N GLU A 229 5.23 -6.49 9.13
CA GLU A 229 3.78 -6.37 8.90
C GLU A 229 2.95 -6.67 10.15
N ASN A 230 3.51 -7.45 11.07
CA ASN A 230 2.86 -7.78 12.31
C ASN A 230 2.91 -6.67 13.34
N VAL A 231 3.96 -5.87 13.33
CA VAL A 231 4.24 -4.90 14.40
C VAL A 231 4.10 -3.46 13.92
N TYR A 232 4.50 -3.13 12.68
CA TYR A 232 4.70 -1.73 12.27
C TYR A 232 3.83 -1.28 11.09
N LEU A 233 3.50 -2.17 10.15
CA LEU A 233 2.79 -1.77 8.92
C LEU A 233 1.28 -2.03 9.02
N GLY A 234 0.50 -0.96 9.17
CA GLY A 234 -0.97 -1.00 9.15
C GLY A 234 -1.61 -0.73 7.77
N HIS A 235 -0.81 -0.49 6.73
CA HIS A 235 -1.34 0.04 5.47
C HIS A 235 -1.81 -1.04 4.50
N MET A 236 -2.91 -0.75 3.81
CA MET A 236 -3.45 -1.56 2.72
C MET A 236 -2.61 -1.38 1.45
N PRO A 237 -2.22 -2.44 0.73
CA PRO A 237 -1.46 -2.33 -0.52
C PRO A 237 -2.25 -1.58 -1.59
N ARG A 238 -1.80 -0.35 -1.90
CA ARG A 238 -2.46 0.52 -2.90
C ARG A 238 -2.50 -0.10 -4.30
N SER A 239 -1.45 -0.85 -4.65
CA SER A 239 -1.34 -1.59 -5.91
C SER A 239 -2.50 -2.59 -6.09
N VAL A 240 -2.81 -3.36 -5.06
CA VAL A 240 -3.93 -4.32 -5.08
C VAL A 240 -5.27 -3.59 -5.17
N LEU A 241 -5.50 -2.56 -4.35
CA LEU A 241 -6.76 -1.81 -4.38
C LEU A 241 -7.04 -1.23 -5.77
N ARG A 242 -6.03 -0.60 -6.39
CA ARG A 242 -6.10 -0.03 -7.74
C ARG A 242 -6.36 -1.10 -8.79
N ALA A 243 -5.56 -2.17 -8.81
CA ALA A 243 -5.71 -3.26 -9.77
C ALA A 243 -7.11 -3.86 -9.75
N LEU A 244 -7.64 -4.22 -8.57
CA LEU A 244 -8.96 -4.82 -8.48
C LEU A 244 -10.05 -3.86 -8.96
N ALA A 245 -9.92 -2.57 -8.66
CA ALA A 245 -10.82 -1.51 -9.10
C ALA A 245 -10.66 -1.09 -10.58
N GLY A 246 -9.77 -1.73 -11.35
CA GLY A 246 -9.55 -1.46 -12.78
C GLY A 246 -8.59 -0.31 -13.09
N PHE A 247 -7.84 0.16 -12.10
CA PHE A 247 -6.78 1.16 -12.26
C PHE A 247 -5.41 0.49 -12.37
N LYS A 248 -4.42 1.21 -12.90
CA LYS A 248 -3.06 0.68 -12.99
C LYS A 248 -2.47 0.52 -11.58
N PRO A 249 -1.79 -0.60 -11.28
CA PRO A 249 -1.29 -0.86 -9.93
C PRO A 249 -0.09 -0.01 -9.52
N TYR A 250 0.73 0.45 -10.47
CA TYR A 250 1.97 1.19 -10.23
C TYR A 250 2.12 2.36 -11.22
N GLY A 251 2.94 3.35 -10.85
CA GLY A 251 3.47 4.36 -11.77
C GLY A 251 2.51 5.48 -12.19
N SER A 252 1.24 5.44 -11.81
CA SER A 252 0.29 6.50 -12.16
C SER A 252 -0.56 6.94 -10.97
N GLN A 253 -0.61 8.26 -10.78
CA GLN A 253 -1.68 8.94 -10.04
C GLN A 253 -2.85 9.15 -11.02
N ASP A 254 -3.35 8.07 -11.62
CA ASP A 254 -4.41 8.08 -12.64
C ASP A 254 -5.77 7.69 -12.06
N TYR A 255 -5.92 7.74 -10.72
CA TYR A 255 -7.23 7.55 -10.13
C TYR A 255 -8.14 8.72 -10.52
N TYR A 256 -8.99 8.46 -11.50
CA TYR A 256 -9.96 9.40 -12.04
C TYR A 256 -11.29 8.69 -12.28
N LEU A 257 -12.36 9.27 -11.75
CA LEU A 257 -13.72 8.80 -11.93
C LEU A 257 -14.55 9.89 -12.61
N PRO A 258 -14.91 9.75 -13.90
CA PRO A 258 -15.76 10.73 -14.58
C PRO A 258 -17.10 10.95 -13.89
N ARG A 259 -17.63 9.91 -13.24
CA ARG A 259 -18.88 9.94 -12.47
C ARG A 259 -18.75 10.47 -11.05
N ASP A 260 -17.56 10.86 -10.60
CA ASP A 260 -17.40 11.59 -9.33
C ASP A 260 -17.83 13.07 -9.51
N ILE A 261 -19.13 13.24 -9.72
CA ILE A 261 -19.77 14.53 -9.95
C ILE A 261 -20.25 15.08 -8.60
N PRO A 262 -20.10 16.38 -8.31
CA PRO A 262 -20.70 17.00 -7.14
C PRO A 262 -22.21 16.76 -7.08
N VAL A 263 -22.71 16.31 -5.93
CA VAL A 263 -24.13 16.07 -5.68
C VAL A 263 -24.66 17.19 -4.78
N PRO A 264 -25.81 17.82 -5.09
CA PRO A 264 -26.43 18.83 -4.22
C PRO A 264 -26.62 18.34 -2.78
N ASP A 265 -26.32 19.18 -1.79
CA ASP A 265 -26.45 18.81 -0.37
C ASP A 265 -27.90 18.52 0.04
N THR A 266 -28.86 19.20 -0.59
CA THR A 266 -30.30 18.97 -0.48
C THR A 266 -30.65 17.53 -0.85
N LEU A 267 -30.21 17.03 -2.01
CA LEU A 267 -30.35 15.62 -2.39
C LEU A 267 -29.62 14.67 -1.45
N GLN A 268 -28.37 14.98 -1.09
CA GLN A 268 -27.58 14.14 -0.19
C GLN A 268 -28.32 13.88 1.14
N ARG A 269 -28.95 14.90 1.73
CA ARG A 269 -29.67 14.78 3.00
C ARG A 269 -30.94 13.91 2.92
N MET A 270 -31.45 13.63 1.72
CA MET A 270 -32.58 12.71 1.55
C MET A 270 -32.20 11.24 1.80
N VAL A 271 -30.91 10.91 1.70
CA VAL A 271 -30.38 9.57 1.98
C VAL A 271 -29.84 9.57 3.41
N PHE A 272 -30.33 8.68 4.29
CA PHE A 272 -30.00 8.68 5.72
C PHE A 272 -30.32 10.02 6.44
N PRO A 273 -31.57 10.50 6.46
CA PRO A 273 -31.90 11.85 6.94
C PRO A 273 -31.52 12.16 8.40
N SER A 274 -31.30 11.13 9.22
CA SER A 274 -30.95 11.28 10.64
C SER A 274 -29.45 11.55 10.91
N LEU A 275 -28.57 11.53 9.90
CA LEU A 275 -27.10 11.63 10.15
C LEU A 275 -26.69 12.94 10.80
N GLU A 276 -27.28 14.07 10.41
CA GLU A 276 -26.99 15.38 11.00
C GLU A 276 -27.35 15.41 12.49
N LYS A 277 -28.49 14.80 12.85
CA LYS A 277 -28.90 14.64 14.25
C LYS A 277 -27.91 13.78 15.03
N TRP A 278 -27.49 12.65 14.45
CA TRP A 278 -26.52 11.76 15.08
C TRP A 278 -25.14 12.40 15.23
N GLU A 279 -24.67 13.12 14.22
CA GLU A 279 -23.40 13.85 14.28
C GLU A 279 -23.39 14.86 15.43
N MET A 280 -24.47 15.65 15.55
CA MET A 280 -24.63 16.60 16.65
C MET A 280 -24.66 15.88 18.00
N ASP A 281 -25.51 14.86 18.17
CA ASP A 281 -25.60 14.09 19.41
C ASP A 281 -24.25 13.50 19.83
N LEU A 282 -23.55 12.85 18.89
CA LEU A 282 -22.23 12.25 19.11
C LEU A 282 -21.17 13.29 19.50
N SER A 283 -21.22 14.49 18.89
CA SER A 283 -20.27 15.58 19.18
C SER A 283 -20.40 16.14 20.61
N LEU A 284 -21.57 15.99 21.23
CA LEU A 284 -21.85 16.46 22.59
C LEU A 284 -21.46 15.44 23.67
N ARG A 285 -21.17 14.19 23.30
CA ARG A 285 -20.84 13.13 24.26
C ARG A 285 -19.48 13.37 24.90
N GLN A 286 -19.37 13.07 26.19
CA GLN A 286 -18.15 13.24 26.98
C GLN A 286 -17.81 11.96 27.75
N GLY A 287 -16.55 11.85 28.19
CA GLY A 287 -16.08 10.71 28.97
C GLY A 287 -16.32 9.37 28.28
N ASP A 288 -16.85 8.40 29.03
CA ASP A 288 -17.08 7.03 28.55
C ASP A 288 -18.17 6.91 27.46
N ALA A 289 -18.99 7.95 27.29
CA ALA A 289 -20.02 8.01 26.26
C ALA A 289 -19.45 8.31 24.85
N ILE A 290 -18.19 8.73 24.73
CA ILE A 290 -17.56 9.08 23.44
C ILE A 290 -17.44 7.84 22.53
N ASP A 291 -18.26 7.77 21.50
CA ASP A 291 -18.18 6.72 20.48
C ASP A 291 -17.47 7.23 19.21
N ARG A 292 -16.15 7.05 19.16
CA ARG A 292 -15.33 7.42 17.98
C ARG A 292 -15.66 6.61 16.74
N GLN A 293 -16.11 5.37 16.92
CA GLN A 293 -16.45 4.51 15.80
C GLN A 293 -17.77 4.96 15.18
N ALA A 294 -18.76 5.36 16.00
CA ALA A 294 -20.00 5.95 15.50
C ALA A 294 -19.75 7.26 14.75
N MET A 295 -18.89 8.15 15.28
CA MET A 295 -18.50 9.37 14.55
C MET A 295 -17.86 9.05 13.19
N THR A 296 -16.96 8.07 13.15
CA THR A 296 -16.31 7.62 11.90
C THR A 296 -17.33 7.02 10.93
N PHE A 297 -18.27 6.23 11.44
CA PHE A 297 -19.32 5.59 10.63
C PHE A 297 -20.30 6.60 10.06
N VAL A 298 -20.69 7.64 10.81
CA VAL A 298 -21.52 8.75 10.31
C VAL A 298 -20.85 9.46 9.14
N GLN A 299 -19.55 9.76 9.25
CA GLN A 299 -18.80 10.36 8.14
C GLN A 299 -18.70 9.43 6.93
N LEU A 300 -18.47 8.12 7.15
CA LEU A 300 -18.52 7.13 6.08
C LEU A 300 -19.88 7.16 5.36
N LEU A 301 -21.00 7.14 6.09
CA LEU A 301 -22.33 7.21 5.49
C LEU A 301 -22.55 8.51 4.69
N LYS A 302 -22.00 9.64 5.14
CA LYS A 302 -22.00 10.89 4.36
C LYS A 302 -21.23 10.79 3.05
N HIS A 303 -20.07 10.12 3.04
CA HIS A 303 -19.38 9.80 1.80
C HIS A 303 -20.21 8.89 0.90
N LEU A 304 -20.87 7.88 1.47
CA LEU A 304 -21.72 6.95 0.72
C LEU A 304 -22.98 7.62 0.15
N ARG A 305 -23.52 8.69 0.74
CA ARG A 305 -24.61 9.50 0.12
C ARG A 305 -24.22 9.98 -1.28
N LYS A 306 -23.02 10.55 -1.42
CA LYS A 306 -22.51 11.02 -2.71
C LYS A 306 -22.35 9.87 -3.69
N VAL A 307 -21.70 8.80 -3.24
CA VAL A 307 -21.50 7.58 -4.03
C VAL A 307 -22.82 7.02 -4.54
N PHE A 308 -23.84 6.96 -3.68
CA PHE A 308 -25.17 6.45 -4.00
C PHE A 308 -25.74 7.20 -5.21
N PHE A 309 -25.86 8.52 -5.14
CA PHE A 309 -26.39 9.30 -6.26
C PHE A 309 -25.53 9.13 -7.52
N GLN A 310 -24.20 9.22 -7.39
CA GLN A 310 -23.28 9.08 -8.52
C GLN A 310 -23.38 7.73 -9.24
N ASP A 311 -23.69 6.62 -8.55
CA ASP A 311 -23.77 5.30 -9.17
C ASP A 311 -25.22 4.93 -9.57
N ILE A 312 -26.25 5.48 -8.90
CA ILE A 312 -27.63 5.03 -9.05
C ILE A 312 -28.26 5.32 -10.41
N CYS A 313 -27.90 6.43 -11.07
CA CYS A 313 -28.42 6.75 -12.41
C CYS A 313 -28.01 5.71 -13.46
N ALA A 314 -26.76 5.24 -13.41
CA ALA A 314 -26.31 4.17 -14.29
C ALA A 314 -27.05 2.85 -14.01
N TRP A 315 -27.35 2.57 -12.74
CA TRP A 315 -28.14 1.41 -12.35
C TRP A 315 -29.59 1.51 -12.83
N ARG A 316 -30.20 2.70 -12.77
CA ARG A 316 -31.56 2.94 -13.25
C ARG A 316 -31.69 2.70 -14.75
N GLN A 317 -30.67 3.08 -15.53
CA GLN A 317 -30.61 2.80 -16.96
C GLN A 317 -30.47 1.30 -17.27
N LYS A 318 -29.61 0.58 -16.53
CA LYS A 318 -29.33 -0.85 -16.78
C LYS A 318 -30.39 -1.80 -16.22
N TYR A 319 -31.00 -1.44 -15.10
CA TYR A 319 -31.96 -2.27 -14.36
C TYR A 319 -33.27 -1.49 -14.10
N PRO A 320 -34.04 -1.15 -15.14
CA PRO A 320 -35.27 -0.35 -15.01
C PRO A 320 -36.37 -1.03 -14.17
N GLU A 321 -36.26 -2.34 -13.93
CA GLU A 321 -37.20 -3.15 -13.18
C GLU A 321 -36.98 -3.17 -11.67
N LEU A 322 -35.94 -2.51 -11.13
CA LEU A 322 -35.65 -2.60 -9.71
C LEU A 322 -36.78 -2.05 -8.82
N TYR A 323 -37.13 -2.78 -7.76
CA TYR A 323 -38.11 -2.37 -6.74
C TYR A 323 -37.69 -1.06 -6.07
N LEU A 324 -36.39 -0.78 -6.05
CA LEU A 324 -35.78 0.42 -5.50
C LEU A 324 -36.44 1.70 -6.05
N TRP A 325 -36.86 1.69 -7.32
CA TRP A 325 -37.47 2.84 -7.99
C TRP A 325 -38.85 3.22 -7.46
N SER A 326 -39.48 2.35 -6.65
CA SER A 326 -40.72 2.66 -5.94
C SER A 326 -40.52 3.63 -4.76
N HIS A 327 -39.29 3.82 -4.30
CA HIS A 327 -38.98 4.72 -3.20
C HIS A 327 -39.26 6.19 -3.59
N SER A 328 -39.86 6.96 -2.67
CA SER A 328 -40.31 8.35 -2.91
C SER A 328 -39.19 9.28 -3.38
N LEU A 329 -37.94 9.01 -3.00
CA LEU A 329 -36.73 9.68 -3.50
C LEU A 329 -36.72 9.81 -5.03
N PHE A 330 -37.08 8.75 -5.75
CA PHE A 330 -37.00 8.72 -7.22
C PHE A 330 -38.15 9.48 -7.91
N GLN A 331 -39.15 9.92 -7.14
CA GLN A 331 -40.23 10.78 -7.62
C GLN A 331 -39.94 12.26 -7.41
N ASN A 332 -38.93 12.60 -6.61
CA ASN A 332 -38.53 13.97 -6.31
C ASN A 332 -38.02 14.71 -7.57
N ASP A 333 -38.47 15.95 -7.75
CA ASP A 333 -38.15 16.75 -8.95
C ASP A 333 -36.68 17.17 -9.00
N GLU A 334 -36.06 17.46 -7.86
CA GLU A 334 -34.62 17.77 -7.80
C GLU A 334 -33.79 16.57 -8.23
N PHE A 335 -34.18 15.36 -7.83
CA PHE A 335 -33.51 14.13 -8.28
C PHE A 335 -33.67 13.94 -9.79
N LYS A 336 -34.88 14.12 -10.33
CA LYS A 336 -35.14 14.01 -11.78
C LYS A 336 -34.33 15.01 -12.59
N GLN A 337 -34.20 16.25 -12.11
CA GLN A 337 -33.37 17.27 -12.73
C GLN A 337 -31.88 16.89 -12.70
N TRP A 338 -31.40 16.39 -11.57
CA TRP A 338 -30.02 15.93 -11.44
C TRP A 338 -29.72 14.74 -12.36
N GLU A 339 -30.61 13.75 -12.41
CA GLU A 339 -30.50 12.58 -13.30
C GLU A 339 -30.50 12.97 -14.79
N ALA A 340 -31.30 13.96 -15.19
CA ALA A 340 -31.35 14.42 -16.57
C ALA A 340 -29.99 14.96 -17.07
N CYS A 341 -29.20 15.60 -16.20
CA CYS A 341 -27.88 16.14 -16.56
C CYS A 341 -26.72 15.16 -16.28
N TYR A 342 -26.98 14.03 -15.61
CA TYR A 342 -25.93 13.12 -15.11
C TYR A 342 -25.07 12.54 -16.24
N PHE A 343 -25.70 11.98 -17.29
CA PHE A 343 -25.00 11.29 -18.37
C PHE A 343 -24.19 12.25 -19.25
N ASP A 344 -24.72 13.44 -19.52
CA ASP A 344 -24.01 14.49 -20.27
C ASP A 344 -22.79 14.96 -19.48
N THR A 345 -22.95 15.18 -18.17
CA THR A 345 -21.84 15.58 -17.29
C THR A 345 -20.75 14.49 -17.21
N CYS A 346 -21.13 13.22 -17.07
CA CYS A 346 -20.20 12.09 -17.12
C CYS A 346 -19.43 12.05 -18.44
N SER A 347 -20.14 12.25 -19.55
CA SER A 347 -19.57 12.22 -20.90
C SER A 347 -18.59 13.38 -21.13
N LEU A 348 -18.96 14.60 -20.72
CA LEU A 348 -18.09 15.77 -20.76
C LEU A 348 -16.81 15.55 -19.94
N ARG A 349 -16.93 15.01 -18.72
CA ARG A 349 -15.78 14.70 -17.85
C ARG A 349 -14.91 13.58 -18.41
N THR A 350 -15.51 12.61 -19.10
CA THR A 350 -14.79 11.54 -19.80
C THR A 350 -14.02 12.07 -21.00
N ASN A 351 -14.57 13.03 -21.74
CA ASN A 351 -14.00 13.57 -22.98
C ASN A 351 -13.16 14.85 -22.78
N SER A 352 -13.16 15.40 -21.56
CA SER A 352 -12.45 16.64 -21.21
C SER A 352 -10.95 16.56 -21.56
N HIS A 353 -10.42 17.68 -22.02
CA HIS A 353 -8.99 17.83 -22.32
C HIS A 353 -8.12 17.54 -21.09
N ASP A 354 -8.66 17.77 -19.89
CA ASP A 354 -8.02 17.46 -18.60
C ASP A 354 -7.75 15.97 -18.42
N ARG A 355 -8.61 15.07 -18.90
CA ARG A 355 -8.32 13.62 -18.87
C ARG A 355 -7.17 13.28 -19.83
N ARG A 356 -7.17 13.82 -21.05
CA ARG A 356 -6.09 13.58 -22.02
C ARG A 356 -4.75 14.13 -21.51
N LEU A 357 -4.76 15.30 -20.87
CA LEU A 357 -3.60 15.86 -20.19
C LEU A 357 -3.18 15.00 -18.99
N ALA A 358 -4.11 14.60 -18.12
CA ALA A 358 -3.82 13.75 -16.96
C ALA A 358 -3.32 12.34 -17.33
N GLU A 359 -3.77 11.77 -18.45
CA GLU A 359 -3.28 10.48 -18.97
C GLU A 359 -1.91 10.62 -19.64
N ALA A 360 -1.64 11.75 -20.30
CA ALA A 360 -0.37 12.04 -20.95
C ALA A 360 0.73 12.44 -19.94
N MET A 361 0.37 13.11 -18.84
CA MET A 361 1.34 13.66 -17.88
C MET A 361 2.26 12.62 -17.23
N PRO A 362 1.78 11.44 -16.77
CA PRO A 362 2.66 10.40 -16.24
C PRO A 362 3.63 9.85 -17.31
N GLN A 363 3.20 9.76 -18.57
CA GLN A 363 4.06 9.30 -19.68
C GLN A 363 5.12 10.35 -20.05
N LEU A 364 4.73 11.62 -20.07
CA LEU A 364 5.66 12.74 -20.22
C LEU A 364 6.65 12.80 -19.05
N ALA A 365 6.18 12.65 -17.81
CA ALA A 365 7.02 12.65 -16.62
C ALA A 365 8.01 11.46 -16.61
N SER A 366 7.59 10.26 -17.03
CA SER A 366 8.50 9.11 -17.11
C SER A 366 9.52 9.29 -18.23
N THR A 367 9.10 9.82 -19.39
CA THR A 367 10.00 10.10 -20.53
C THR A 367 11.02 11.17 -20.17
N LEU A 368 10.59 12.26 -19.52
CA LEU A 368 11.48 13.31 -19.03
C LEU A 368 12.44 12.77 -17.96
N SER A 369 11.95 11.96 -17.01
CA SER A 369 12.80 11.36 -15.98
C SER A 369 13.86 10.45 -16.60
N ALA A 370 13.47 9.60 -17.56
CA ALA A 370 14.40 8.74 -18.30
C ALA A 370 15.44 9.58 -19.07
N HIS A 371 15.01 10.69 -19.69
CA HIS A 371 15.92 11.61 -20.37
C HIS A 371 16.90 12.27 -19.40
N PHE A 372 16.43 12.77 -18.25
CA PHE A 372 17.30 13.36 -17.22
C PHE A 372 18.29 12.35 -16.65
N MET A 373 17.87 11.11 -16.41
CA MET A 373 18.78 10.05 -15.96
C MET A 373 19.86 9.76 -17.00
N LYS A 374 19.47 9.62 -18.27
CA LYS A 374 20.43 9.43 -19.36
C LYS A 374 21.40 10.61 -19.50
N GLN A 375 20.89 11.84 -19.45
CA GLN A 375 21.71 13.04 -19.52
C GLN A 375 22.71 13.14 -18.36
N THR A 376 22.28 12.75 -17.14
CA THR A 376 23.16 12.70 -15.97
C THR A 376 24.26 11.66 -16.15
N GLN A 377 23.93 10.49 -16.70
CA GLN A 377 24.89 9.44 -17.00
C GLN A 377 25.92 9.90 -18.06
N ASP A 378 25.46 10.50 -19.15
CA ASP A 378 26.32 11.04 -20.21
C ASP A 378 27.25 12.14 -19.65
N SER A 379 26.71 13.03 -18.81
CA SER A 379 27.49 14.08 -18.13
C SER A 379 28.59 13.50 -17.23
N ASN A 380 28.29 12.45 -16.47
CA ASN A 380 29.28 11.77 -15.63
C ASN A 380 30.36 11.09 -16.46
N GLU A 381 30.00 10.49 -17.61
CA GLU A 381 30.96 9.88 -18.52
C GLU A 381 31.91 10.93 -19.13
N ILE A 382 31.37 12.08 -19.54
CA ILE A 382 32.18 13.22 -20.02
C ILE A 382 33.13 13.71 -18.92
N HIS A 383 32.64 13.88 -17.69
CA HIS A 383 33.47 14.30 -16.56
C HIS A 383 34.61 13.31 -16.29
N HIS A 384 34.33 12.01 -16.37
CA HIS A 384 35.36 10.98 -16.23
C HIS A 384 36.41 11.05 -17.34
N LYS A 385 35.99 11.16 -18.60
CA LYS A 385 36.91 11.30 -19.74
C LYS A 385 37.77 12.56 -19.61
N LEU A 386 37.17 13.69 -19.26
CA LEU A 386 37.88 14.96 -19.05
C LEU A 386 38.92 14.83 -17.93
N SER A 387 38.55 14.21 -16.81
CA SER A 387 39.45 13.98 -15.68
C SER A 387 40.65 13.08 -16.07
N SER A 388 40.41 12.05 -16.89
CA SER A 388 41.50 11.20 -17.40
C SER A 388 42.44 11.95 -18.36
N LEU A 389 41.90 12.84 -19.19
CA LEU A 389 42.70 13.66 -20.10
C LEU A 389 43.56 14.66 -19.32
N ILE A 390 42.99 15.32 -18.31
CA ILE A 390 43.73 16.23 -17.42
C ILE A 390 44.87 15.48 -16.72
N THR A 391 44.61 14.30 -16.18
CA THR A 391 45.62 13.48 -15.50
C THR A 391 46.74 13.08 -16.47
N THR A 392 46.39 12.71 -17.70
CA THR A 392 47.36 12.33 -18.73
C THR A 392 48.23 13.53 -19.14
N ALA A 393 47.64 14.71 -19.31
CA ALA A 393 48.35 15.94 -19.61
C ALA A 393 49.32 16.33 -18.48
N GLN A 394 48.88 16.24 -17.22
CA GLN A 394 49.75 16.49 -16.05
C GLN A 394 50.95 15.53 -16.02
N ASN A 395 50.74 14.24 -16.31
CA ASN A 395 51.82 13.25 -16.34
C ASN A 395 52.82 13.51 -17.48
N GLN A 396 52.34 13.97 -18.64
CA GLN A 396 53.20 14.39 -19.75
C GLN A 396 54.05 15.62 -19.37
N ASP A 397 53.46 16.58 -18.66
CA ASP A 397 54.14 17.80 -18.23
C ASP A 397 55.24 17.52 -17.19
N VAL A 398 54.97 16.62 -16.24
CA VAL A 398 55.99 16.09 -15.31
C VAL A 398 57.14 15.40 -16.06
N SER A 399 56.82 14.60 -17.08
CA SER A 399 57.82 13.88 -17.87
C SER A 399 58.71 14.84 -18.69
N LEU A 400 58.11 15.88 -19.28
CA LEU A 400 58.85 16.93 -19.99
C LEU A 400 59.80 17.70 -19.07
N ASN A 401 59.34 18.05 -17.86
CA ASN A 401 60.18 18.69 -16.85
C ASN A 401 61.38 17.82 -16.43
N LEU A 402 61.15 16.51 -16.21
CA LEU A 402 62.22 15.55 -15.92
C LEU A 402 63.25 15.46 -17.06
N ASN A 403 62.79 15.41 -18.31
CA ASN A 403 63.67 15.36 -19.47
C ASN A 403 64.49 16.66 -19.60
N GLN A 404 63.90 17.84 -19.36
CA GLN A 404 64.65 19.10 -19.32
C GLN A 404 65.72 19.11 -18.21
N GLN A 405 65.41 18.58 -17.04
CA GLN A 405 66.40 18.44 -15.96
C GLN A 405 67.54 17.48 -16.33
N GLN A 406 67.25 16.39 -17.04
CA GLN A 406 68.30 15.48 -17.53
C GLN A 406 69.19 16.13 -18.58
N LEU A 407 68.59 16.83 -19.56
CA LEU A 407 69.34 17.53 -20.60
C LEU A 407 70.23 18.63 -20.03
N SER A 408 69.73 19.42 -19.07
CA SER A 408 70.54 20.44 -18.38
C SER A 408 71.72 19.84 -17.62
N ARG A 409 71.54 18.69 -16.94
CA ARG A 409 72.65 17.97 -16.29
C ARG A 409 73.71 17.48 -17.28
N ILE A 410 73.28 16.96 -18.44
CA ILE A 410 74.20 16.51 -19.49
C ILE A 410 74.98 17.71 -20.06
N LEU A 411 74.30 18.83 -20.31
CA LEU A 411 74.94 20.07 -20.77
C LEU A 411 75.99 20.57 -19.78
N VAL A 412 75.67 20.57 -18.47
CA VAL A 412 76.63 20.93 -17.42
C VAL A 412 77.82 19.97 -17.40
N ALA A 413 77.59 18.66 -17.52
CA ALA A 413 78.65 17.66 -17.55
C ALA A 413 79.59 17.83 -18.77
N LEU A 414 79.05 18.17 -19.94
CA LEU A 414 79.82 18.44 -21.16
C LEU A 414 80.56 19.79 -21.11
N SER A 415 80.13 20.72 -20.26
CA SER A 415 80.78 22.02 -20.05
C SER A 415 81.92 22.01 -19.01
N GLN A 416 82.18 20.87 -18.36
CA GLN A 416 83.32 20.75 -17.43
C GLN A 416 84.62 20.43 -18.18
N PRO A 417 85.76 21.07 -17.84
CA PRO A 417 87.04 20.80 -18.48
C PRO A 417 87.56 19.41 -18.12
N ILE A 418 87.93 18.62 -19.14
CA ILE A 418 88.67 17.36 -18.97
C ILE A 418 90.10 17.72 -18.56
N ILE A 419 90.47 17.44 -17.31
CA ILE A 419 91.85 17.58 -16.84
C ILE A 419 92.60 16.27 -17.14
N LEU A 420 93.41 16.27 -18.21
CA LEU A 420 94.41 15.24 -18.49
C LEU A 420 95.77 15.70 -17.92
N PRO A 421 96.57 14.83 -17.25
CA PRO A 421 97.88 15.20 -16.73
C PRO A 421 98.90 15.35 -17.86
N SER A 422 99.60 16.49 -17.92
CA SER A 422 100.54 16.84 -18.99
C SER A 422 101.83 16.00 -19.02
N ILE A 423 102.25 15.60 -20.22
CA ILE A 423 103.67 15.40 -20.55
C ILE A 423 103.99 16.18 -21.85
N LEU A 424 104.85 17.19 -21.65
CA LEU A 424 105.82 17.84 -22.55
C LEU A 424 105.51 18.09 -24.05
N GLN A 425 105.70 19.37 -24.39
CA GLN A 425 106.35 19.92 -25.59
C GLN A 425 105.65 19.79 -26.95
N GLY A 426 105.36 20.97 -27.51
CA GLY A 426 105.78 21.28 -28.87
C GLY A 426 104.68 21.39 -29.93
N THR A 427 104.57 22.61 -30.45
CA THR A 427 104.42 22.95 -31.88
C THR A 427 103.14 22.62 -32.69
N GLU A 428 102.63 23.70 -33.29
CA GLU A 428 102.15 23.87 -34.67
C GLU A 428 100.68 23.62 -35.11
N ILE A 429 100.07 24.74 -35.56
CA ILE A 429 99.50 25.03 -36.91
C ILE A 429 98.08 24.52 -37.32
N THR A 430 97.27 25.53 -37.73
CA THR A 430 96.18 25.61 -38.75
C THR A 430 94.71 25.18 -38.57
N ALA A 431 93.86 26.14 -38.98
CA ALA A 431 92.69 26.09 -39.89
C ALA A 431 91.35 25.51 -39.38
N SER A 432 90.30 26.36 -39.32
CA SER A 432 89.13 26.43 -40.25
C SER A 432 88.06 25.39 -39.90
N GLU A 433 86.75 25.61 -39.82
CA GLU A 433 85.81 26.66 -40.21
C GLU A 433 84.44 26.34 -39.51
N THR A 434 83.60 27.36 -39.36
CA THR A 434 82.11 27.46 -39.28
C THR A 434 81.22 26.20 -39.49
N PRO A 435 79.92 26.11 -39.06
CA PRO A 435 78.89 27.16 -39.27
C PRO A 435 77.63 27.23 -38.34
N ALA A 436 76.86 28.30 -38.57
CA ALA A 436 75.40 28.42 -38.56
C ALA A 436 74.62 28.58 -37.22
N GLN A 437 73.89 29.71 -37.13
CA GLN A 437 72.69 29.87 -36.31
C GLN A 437 71.55 30.40 -37.18
N SER A 438 70.37 29.81 -36.98
CA SER A 438 69.07 30.26 -37.44
C SER A 438 68.43 31.16 -36.37
N GLU A 439 67.76 32.22 -36.81
CA GLU A 439 66.91 33.08 -35.98
C GLU A 439 65.47 32.55 -35.91
N THR A 440 64.88 32.64 -34.72
CA THR A 440 63.43 32.54 -34.50
C THR A 440 63.00 33.79 -33.72
N THR A 441 62.00 34.51 -34.22
CA THR A 441 61.34 35.61 -33.50
C THR A 441 60.00 35.18 -32.93
N SER A 442 59.72 35.63 -31.71
CA SER A 442 58.53 35.37 -30.91
C SER A 442 57.52 36.52 -31.01
N ARG A 443 56.23 36.27 -30.73
CA ARG A 443 55.38 37.28 -30.06
C ARG A 443 54.23 36.67 -29.25
N ALA A 444 54.04 37.25 -28.06
CA ALA A 444 53.15 36.90 -26.96
C ALA A 444 51.69 37.35 -27.12
N LEU A 445 50.80 36.86 -26.26
CA LEU A 445 49.64 37.56 -25.66
C LEU A 445 49.11 36.80 -24.41
N GLN A 446 48.79 37.55 -23.35
CA GLN A 446 48.18 37.11 -22.08
C GLN A 446 46.65 37.00 -22.18
N PRO A 447 45.97 36.39 -21.19
CA PRO A 447 44.61 36.79 -20.86
C PRO A 447 44.36 37.10 -19.37
N THR A 448 43.48 38.09 -19.18
CA THR A 448 42.82 38.54 -17.95
C THR A 448 41.40 37.94 -17.93
N VAL A 449 40.90 37.38 -16.82
CA VAL A 449 39.46 37.34 -16.52
C VAL A 449 39.20 37.38 -15.00
N THR A 450 38.22 38.21 -14.66
CA THR A 450 37.61 38.61 -13.38
C THR A 450 36.72 37.54 -12.74
N LEU A 451 36.68 37.48 -11.40
CA LEU A 451 35.71 36.72 -10.58
C LEU A 451 34.77 37.69 -9.85
N GLU A 452 33.45 37.54 -10.06
CA GLU A 452 32.40 38.26 -9.34
C GLU A 452 31.92 37.51 -8.10
N ASN A 453 31.64 38.29 -7.06
CA ASN A 453 31.25 37.89 -5.70
C ASN A 453 29.76 37.53 -5.58
N ILE A 454 29.45 36.54 -4.74
CA ILE A 454 28.13 36.33 -4.12
C ILE A 454 28.32 36.40 -2.59
N PRO A 455 27.54 37.21 -1.84
CA PRO A 455 27.68 37.31 -0.39
C PRO A 455 26.78 36.29 0.33
N THR A 456 27.38 35.47 1.20
CA THR A 456 26.68 34.68 2.24
C THR A 456 26.80 35.41 3.57
N SER A 457 25.66 35.86 4.10
CA SER A 457 25.53 36.45 5.42
C SER A 457 25.60 35.38 6.53
N SER A 458 26.54 35.59 7.44
CA SER A 458 26.67 34.91 8.73
C SER A 458 25.90 35.67 9.81
N THR A 459 25.09 34.96 10.59
CA THR A 459 24.71 35.38 11.95
C THR A 459 24.68 34.13 12.81
N ALA A 460 25.71 33.99 13.64
CA ALA A 460 25.76 33.07 14.77
C ALA A 460 25.13 33.77 15.99
N ALA A 461 24.25 33.08 16.70
CA ALA A 461 23.80 33.47 18.03
C ALA A 461 23.87 32.26 18.96
N GLU A 462 24.42 32.51 20.14
CA GLU A 462 24.85 31.57 21.16
C GLU A 462 23.70 30.91 21.94
N GLY A 463 23.88 29.63 22.27
CA GLY A 463 23.76 29.05 23.62
C GLY A 463 22.44 29.13 24.39
N THR A 464 21.80 27.97 24.61
CA THR A 464 21.48 27.49 25.98
C THR A 464 21.24 25.97 26.00
N ALA A 465 22.02 25.23 26.78
CA ALA A 465 21.87 23.80 27.01
C ALA A 465 20.87 23.52 28.17
N PRO A 466 20.09 22.43 28.15
CA PRO A 466 19.24 22.05 29.27
C PRO A 466 20.05 21.37 30.39
N PRO A 467 19.61 21.48 31.66
CA PRO A 467 20.41 21.05 32.80
C PRO A 467 20.45 19.53 32.96
N LEU A 468 21.63 19.04 33.38
CA LEU A 468 21.85 17.68 33.86
C LEU A 468 20.96 17.39 35.08
N LEU A 469 20.19 16.31 35.00
CA LEU A 469 19.59 15.68 36.18
C LEU A 469 20.63 14.75 36.84
N THR A 470 21.03 15.11 38.05
CA THR A 470 21.79 14.28 38.99
C THR A 470 21.03 13.00 39.30
N VAL A 471 21.55 11.86 38.81
CA VAL A 471 21.10 10.53 39.23
C VAL A 471 21.72 10.21 40.58
N VAL A 472 20.90 10.13 41.61
CA VAL A 472 21.26 9.59 42.92
C VAL A 472 21.47 8.09 42.77
N ASN A 473 22.70 7.62 42.98
CA ASN A 473 23.04 6.21 43.05
C ASN A 473 22.39 5.57 44.30
N GLN A 474 21.26 4.89 44.11
CA GLN A 474 20.83 3.84 45.05
C GLN A 474 21.40 2.49 44.58
N PRO A 475 21.88 1.63 45.50
CA PRO A 475 22.42 0.33 45.14
C PRO A 475 21.30 -0.54 44.56
N ARG A 476 21.37 -0.84 43.26
CA ARG A 476 20.53 -1.86 42.61
C ARG A 476 20.84 -3.21 43.23
N SER A 477 19.88 -3.79 43.95
CA SER A 477 19.90 -5.22 44.28
C SER A 477 19.94 -6.00 42.96
N VAL A 478 20.97 -6.83 42.78
CA VAL A 478 21.05 -7.77 41.67
C VAL A 478 19.93 -8.79 41.84
N LEU A 479 18.82 -8.59 41.14
CA LEU A 479 17.72 -9.56 41.09
C LEU A 479 18.07 -10.62 40.04
N THR A 480 18.24 -11.85 40.49
CA THR A 480 18.44 -13.02 39.62
C THR A 480 17.24 -13.19 38.67
N PRO A 481 17.45 -13.25 37.34
CA PRO A 481 16.37 -13.47 36.39
C PRO A 481 15.66 -14.81 36.64
N PHE A 482 14.33 -14.81 36.53
CA PHE A 482 13.54 -16.02 36.65
C PHE A 482 13.84 -16.97 35.47
N SER A 483 14.15 -18.23 35.78
CA SER A 483 14.27 -19.32 34.81
C SER A 483 13.47 -20.50 35.29
N LEU A 484 12.50 -20.93 34.47
CA LEU A 484 11.73 -22.15 34.65
C LEU A 484 12.67 -23.35 34.84
N LEU A 485 12.36 -24.18 35.83
CA LEU A 485 13.04 -25.46 36.01
C LEU A 485 12.68 -26.40 34.84
N ARG A 486 13.59 -26.54 33.88
CA ARG A 486 13.39 -27.44 32.71
C ARG A 486 13.39 -28.93 33.05
N THR A 487 13.54 -29.27 34.33
CA THR A 487 13.58 -30.64 34.84
C THR A 487 12.24 -31.15 35.33
N LEU A 488 11.18 -30.33 35.34
CA LEU A 488 9.84 -30.74 35.79
C LEU A 488 9.18 -31.63 34.75
N ARG A 489 8.54 -32.73 35.20
CA ARG A 489 7.97 -33.78 34.33
C ARG A 489 6.47 -34.00 34.49
N THR A 490 5.83 -33.35 35.47
CA THR A 490 4.40 -33.51 35.73
C THR A 490 3.69 -32.17 35.91
N VAL A 491 2.39 -32.14 35.60
CA VAL A 491 1.54 -30.95 35.73
C VAL A 491 1.49 -30.45 37.19
N ASN A 492 1.46 -31.38 38.15
CA ASN A 492 1.46 -31.03 39.58
C ASN A 492 2.74 -30.28 39.99
N GLN A 493 3.91 -30.68 39.47
CA GLN A 493 5.18 -30.01 39.75
C GLN A 493 5.24 -28.59 39.16
N VAL A 494 4.69 -28.40 37.96
CA VAL A 494 4.59 -27.08 37.32
C VAL A 494 3.61 -26.18 38.09
N TRP A 495 2.50 -26.75 38.58
CA TRP A 495 1.53 -26.02 39.40
C TRP A 495 2.12 -25.60 40.76
N GLU A 496 2.96 -26.45 41.36
CA GLU A 496 3.68 -26.16 42.60
C GLU A 496 4.76 -25.07 42.39
N GLU A 497 5.53 -25.12 41.29
CA GLU A 497 6.46 -24.03 40.92
C GLU A 497 5.72 -22.69 40.74
N TYR A 498 4.52 -22.73 40.16
CA TYR A 498 3.70 -21.54 39.95
C TYR A 498 3.14 -20.96 41.26
N THR A 499 2.65 -21.81 42.16
CA THR A 499 1.89 -21.38 43.35
C THR A 499 2.75 -21.16 44.59
N THR A 500 3.62 -22.11 44.94
CA THR A 500 4.43 -22.10 46.17
C THR A 500 5.91 -21.86 45.92
N GLY A 501 6.41 -22.18 44.73
CA GLY A 501 7.84 -22.12 44.41
C GLY A 501 8.57 -23.40 44.81
N LEU A 502 9.72 -23.65 44.19
CA LEU A 502 10.50 -24.90 44.37
C LEU A 502 11.97 -24.57 44.64
N ASN A 503 12.64 -25.44 45.42
CA ASN A 503 14.08 -25.37 45.70
C ASN A 503 14.54 -24.01 46.26
N GLY A 504 13.75 -23.42 47.15
CA GLY A 504 14.06 -22.12 47.77
C GLY A 504 13.88 -20.91 46.84
N LYS A 505 13.34 -21.10 45.63
CA LYS A 505 12.96 -20.00 44.73
C LYS A 505 11.53 -19.54 45.03
N PRO A 506 11.25 -18.24 44.93
CA PRO A 506 9.89 -17.72 45.05
C PRO A 506 8.97 -18.28 43.96
N SER A 507 7.67 -18.34 44.23
CA SER A 507 6.68 -18.81 43.25
C SER A 507 6.57 -17.87 42.06
N ALA A 508 6.31 -18.42 40.87
CA ALA A 508 6.13 -17.60 39.68
C ALA A 508 4.96 -16.61 39.83
N LYS A 509 3.90 -17.01 40.55
CA LYS A 509 2.77 -16.14 40.89
C LYS A 509 3.20 -14.94 41.74
N MET A 510 3.98 -15.16 42.81
CA MET A 510 4.47 -14.09 43.68
C MET A 510 5.39 -13.11 42.91
N MET A 511 6.19 -13.62 41.97
CA MET A 511 7.05 -12.78 41.12
C MET A 511 6.26 -11.99 40.07
N TYR A 512 5.15 -12.53 39.56
CA TYR A 512 4.24 -11.85 38.63
C TYR A 512 3.46 -10.72 39.31
N GLU A 513 3.06 -10.92 40.56
CA GLU A 513 2.25 -9.98 41.34
C GLU A 513 3.08 -8.87 42.02
N ASN A 514 4.43 -8.94 41.98
CA ASN A 514 5.31 -7.93 42.56
C ASN A 514 5.73 -6.86 41.51
N PRO A 515 5.32 -5.58 41.67
CA PRO A 515 5.64 -4.50 40.74
C PRO A 515 7.15 -4.18 40.58
N GLN A 516 8.00 -4.69 41.47
CA GLN A 516 9.45 -4.44 41.45
C GLN A 516 10.25 -5.45 40.60
N HIS A 517 9.60 -6.44 39.96
CA HIS A 517 10.28 -7.40 39.07
C HIS A 517 10.16 -7.00 37.60
N HIS A 518 11.23 -6.39 37.07
CA HIS A 518 11.38 -6.11 35.65
C HIS A 518 11.69 -7.39 34.86
N TRP A 519 10.79 -7.77 33.95
CA TRP A 519 11.01 -8.85 32.98
C TRP A 519 12.01 -8.41 31.91
N GLY A 520 13.28 -8.76 32.10
CA GLY A 520 14.33 -8.57 31.10
C GLY A 520 14.08 -9.42 29.86
N SER A 521 14.01 -8.75 28.71
CA SER A 521 14.10 -9.21 27.32
C SER A 521 14.36 -10.71 27.10
N LEU A 522 13.28 -11.46 26.79
CA LEU A 522 13.37 -12.82 26.26
C LEU A 522 13.87 -12.77 24.80
N LEU A 523 15.20 -12.75 24.64
CA LEU A 523 15.87 -13.09 23.39
C LEU A 523 15.74 -14.60 23.15
N ILE A 524 14.71 -15.02 22.40
CA ILE A 524 14.65 -16.37 21.85
C ILE A 524 15.61 -16.41 20.65
N ARG A 525 16.85 -16.86 20.87
CA ARG A 525 17.71 -17.35 19.78
C ARG A 525 17.20 -18.72 19.36
N SER A 526 16.64 -18.82 18.15
CA SER A 526 16.30 -20.10 17.53
C SER A 526 17.46 -20.61 16.67
N SER A 527 18.00 -21.76 17.07
CA SER A 527 18.75 -22.71 16.23
C SER A 527 17.86 -23.37 15.18
#